data_AF-A0A5S9MH14-F1
#
_entry.id   AF-A0A5S9MH14-F1
#
_cell.length_a   1.000
_cell.length_b   1.000
_cell.length_c   1.000
_cell.angle_alpha   90.00
_cell.angle_beta   90.00
_cell.angle_gamma   90.00
#
_symmetry.space_group_name_H-M   'P 1'
#
loop_
_entity.id
_entity.type
_entity.pdbx_description
1 polymer ?
#
loop_
_entity_poly.entity_id
_entity_poly.type
_entity_poly.pdbx_seq_one_letter_code
_entity_poly.pdbx_strand_id
1 'polypeptide(L)' 'MTSYANFKSVTIHQSIEPDLYIQGDVTKIKQVMINLIKNAIEAAPEHEGKIELFASKRKS' A
#
# COMPACT_ATOMS: atom_id res chain seq x y z
N MET A 1 2.38 1.48 8.94
CA MET A 1 2.34 2.46 7.84
C MET A 1 1.32 3.56 8.10
N THR A 2 0.15 3.26 8.67
CA THR A 2 -0.85 4.29 9.06
C THR A 2 -0.26 5.44 9.87
N SER A 3 0.54 5.17 10.91
CA SER A 3 1.16 6.25 11.71
C SER A 3 2.11 7.14 10.91
N TYR A 4 2.81 6.58 9.91
CA TYR A 4 3.73 7.33 9.06
C TYR A 4 2.99 8.18 8.03
N ALA A 5 1.91 7.64 7.45
CA ALA A 5 1.01 8.38 6.57
C ALA A 5 0.34 9.54 7.32
N ASN A 6 -0.15 9.30 8.54
CA ASN A 6 -0.73 10.34 9.39
C ASN A 6 0.28 11.46 9.70
N PHE A 7 1.52 11.10 10.03
CA PHE A 7 2.59 12.07 10.26
C PHE A 7 2.85 12.97 9.04
N LYS A 8 2.75 12.40 7.83
CA LYS A 8 2.88 13.13 6.56
C LYS A 8 1.59 13.76 6.05
N SER A 9 0.50 13.71 6.82
CA SER A 9 -0.83 14.16 6.38
C SER A 9 -1.29 13.51 5.06
N VAL A 10 -0.93 12.25 4.86
CA VAL A 10 -1.29 11.44 3.69
C VAL A 10 -2.41 10.49 4.05
N THR A 11 -3.47 10.46 3.24
CA THR A 11 -4.58 9.52 3.40
C THR A 11 -4.34 8.27 2.55
N ILE A 12 -4.50 7.09 3.16
CA ILE A 12 -4.39 5.80 2.46
C ILE A 12 -5.79 5.19 2.33
N HIS A 13 -6.19 4.91 1.10
CA HIS A 13 -7.38 4.12 0.79
C HIS A 13 -6.96 2.75 0.25
N GLN A 14 -7.65 1.70 0.69
CA GLN A 14 -7.38 0.34 0.27
C GLN A 14 -8.66 -0.35 -0.21
N SER A 15 -8.54 -1.05 -1.32
CA SER A 15 -9.58 -1.88 -1.91
C SER A 15 -8.97 -3.21 -2.31
N ILE A 16 -9.16 -4.21 -1.44
CA ILE A 16 -8.58 -5.53 -1.57
C ILE A 16 -9.73 -6.52 -1.74
N GLU A 17 -9.66 -7.34 -2.78
CA GLU A 17 -10.62 -8.41 -3.02
C GLU A 17 -10.66 -9.36 -1.80
N PRO A 18 -11.86 -9.73 -1.30
CA PRO A 18 -11.98 -10.72 -0.23
C PRO A 18 -11.43 -12.08 -0.68
N ASP A 19 -10.91 -12.86 0.26
CA ASP A 19 -10.36 -14.21 0.00
C ASP A 19 -9.28 -14.23 -1.10
N LEU A 20 -8.43 -13.18 -1.10
CA LEU A 20 -7.26 -13.05 -1.96
C LEU A 20 -6.03 -13.65 -1.29
N TYR A 21 -5.53 -14.74 -1.87
CA TYR A 21 -4.31 -15.42 -1.43
C TYR A 21 -3.23 -15.34 -2.51
N ILE A 22 -1.98 -15.21 -2.06
CA ILE A 22 -0.79 -15.23 -2.91
C ILE A 22 0.17 -16.28 -2.38
N GLN A 23 0.90 -16.95 -3.28
CA GLN A 23 1.91 -17.93 -2.90
C GLN A 23 3.31 -17.32 -3.08
N GLY A 24 4.14 -17.41 -2.05
CA GLY A 24 5.53 -16.97 -2.11
C GLY A 24 6.17 -16.80 -0.73
N ASP A 25 7.37 -16.25 -0.71
CA ASP A 25 8.09 -15.93 0.53
C ASP A 25 7.43 -14.72 1.21
N VAL A 26 6.77 -14.98 2.34
CA VAL A 26 6.04 -13.97 3.12
C VAL A 26 6.92 -12.79 3.54
N THR A 27 8.20 -13.05 3.86
CA THR A 27 9.13 -12.01 4.32
C THR A 27 9.49 -11.09 3.16
N LYS A 28 9.83 -11.67 1.99
CA LYS A 28 10.18 -10.89 0.80
C LYS A 28 9.00 -10.09 0.27
N ILE A 29 7.82 -10.71 0.20
CA ILE A 29 6.60 -10.03 -0.26
C ILE A 29 6.27 -8.86 0.68
N LYS A 30 6.30 -9.09 1.99
CA LYS A 30 6.06 -8.03 2.99
C LYS A 30 7.06 -6.87 2.83
N GLN A 31 8.33 -7.16 2.58
CA GLN A 31 9.36 -6.15 2.39
C GLN A 31 9.10 -5.31 1.13
N VAL A 32 8.75 -5.95 0.00
CA VAL A 32 8.41 -5.25 -1.24
C VAL A 32 7.21 -4.32 -1.02
N MET A 33 6.14 -4.82 -0.39
CA MET A 33 4.95 -4.02 -0.09
C MET A 33 5.28 -2.79 0.79
N ILE A 34 6.09 -2.99 1.83
CA ILE A 34 6.55 -1.90 2.71
C ILE A 34 7.32 -0.84 1.92
N ASN A 35 8.24 -1.25 1.07
CA ASN A 35 9.07 -0.32 0.30
C ASN A 35 8.23 0.50 -0.68
N LEU A 36 7.29 -0.14 -1.40
CA LEU A 36 6.41 0.55 -2.34
C LEU A 36 5.49 1.55 -1.63
N ILE A 37 4.84 1.13 -0.54
CA ILE A 37 3.95 2.00 0.23
C ILE A 37 4.73 3.17 0.84
N LYS A 38 5.94 2.93 1.36
CA LYS A 38 6.79 3.98 1.90
C LYS A 38 7.17 5.00 0.82
N ASN A 39 7.65 4.54 -0.33
CA ASN A 39 8.01 5.43 -1.45
C ASN A 39 6.81 6.25 -1.92
N ALA A 40 5.60 5.67 -1.93
CA ALA A 40 4.38 6.40 -2.27
C ALA A 40 4.04 7.49 -1.25
N ILE A 41 4.23 7.25 0.06
CA ILE A 41 4.04 8.26 1.12
C ILE A 41 5.05 9.39 0.98
N GLU A 42 6.31 9.07 0.67
CA GLU A 42 7.38 10.06 0.52
C GLU A 42 7.23 10.93 -0.74
N ALA A 43 6.67 10.36 -1.82
CA ALA A 43 6.42 11.09 -3.07
C ALA A 43 5.12 11.89 -3.07
N ALA A 44 4.20 11.62 -2.13
CA ALA A 44 2.92 12.30 -2.05
C ALA A 44 3.09 13.78 -1.65
N PRO A 45 2.30 14.72 -2.22
CA PRO A 45 2.31 16.11 -1.81
C PRO A 45 1.97 16.25 -0.32
N GLU A 46 2.67 17.14 0.39
CA GLU A 46 2.36 17.42 1.79
C GLU A 46 0.95 18.02 1.92
N HIS A 47 0.23 17.63 2.97
CA HIS A 47 -1.12 18.12 3.32
C HIS A 47 -2.30 17.76 2.40
N GLU A 48 -2.06 17.20 1.22
CA GLU A 48 -3.12 16.73 0.30
C GLU A 48 -2.85 15.33 -0.31
N GLY A 49 -1.80 14.65 0.16
CA GLY A 49 -1.38 13.37 -0.38
C GLY A 49 -2.44 12.27 -0.24
N LYS A 50 -2.76 11.62 -1.36
CA LYS A 50 -3.65 10.45 -1.41
C LYS A 50 -2.92 9.27 -2.03
N ILE A 51 -2.99 8.12 -1.36
CA ILE A 51 -2.50 6.84 -1.88
C ILE A 51 -3.66 5.88 -1.98
N GLU A 52 -3.75 5.17 -3.11
CA GLU A 52 -4.75 4.15 -3.35
C GLU A 52 -4.09 2.79 -3.58
N LEU A 53 -4.49 1.79 -2.78
CA LEU A 53 -3.99 0.43 -2.85
C LEU A 53 -5.09 -0.48 -3.38
N PHE A 54 -4.83 -1.14 -4.49
CA PHE A 54 -5.76 -2.08 -5.12
C PHE A 54 -5.13 -3.46 -5.25
N ALA A 55 -5.87 -4.50 -4.87
CA ALA A 55 -5.46 -5.88 -5.07
C ALA A 55 -6.66 -6.73 -5.49
N SER A 56 -6.51 -7.44 -6.61
CA SER A 56 -7.54 -8.31 -7.19
C SER A 56 -6.90 -9.47 -7.94
N LYS A 57 -7.65 -10.56 -8.11
CA LYS A 57 -7.26 -11.65 -9.00
C LYS A 57 -7.33 -11.14 -10.43
N ARG A 58 -6.25 -11.30 -11.18
CA ARG A 58 -6.24 -11.01 -12.62
C ARG A 58 -7.21 -11.99 -13.30
N LYS A 59 -8.34 -11.49 -13.80
CA LYS A 59 -9.21 -12.29 -14.68
C LYS A 59 -8.44 -12.52 -15.98
N SER A 60 -8.25 -13.80 -16.32
CA SER A 60 -7.69 -14.21 -17.61
C SER A 60 -8.72 -14.09 -18.73
#